data_AF-A0A3B9JDH3-F1
#
_entry.id   AF-A0A3B9JDH3-F1
#
_cell.length_a   1.000
_cell.length_b   1.000
_cell.length_c   1.000
_cell.angle_alpha   90.00
_cell.angle_beta   90.00
_cell.angle_gamma   90.00
#
_symmetry.space_group_name_H-M   'P 1'
#
loop_
_entity.id
_entity.type
_entity.pdbx_description
1 polymer ?
#
loop_
_entity_poly.entity_id
_entity_poly.type
_entity_poly.pdbx_seq_one_letter_code
_entity_poly.pdbx_strand_id
1 'polypeptide(L)'
;PLLGYIPAGLLALSILFLLAWLDRWDWWPWALILLSVGYYLASLALGRVSAEWSRVLRFSAVGLGTLTSFGSLAQGPSVAASIPVAVAASLWALEAFRRRNVWLGFPTNGLYLMSYFMLLASLEVTQAQFYSIGAALLGLLMHYLLTRAGSDKGAFVTGLVSQLLLLGTTYIQMLATEELGYFAALFFQALAVLVYGLVLRSRSLVGVPIAMLVLGVTTIVLFILRGLSTVILIGCTGIVMIIVATLAVVLRERLAQVGERLSGWRA
;
A
#
# COMPACT_ATOMS: atom_id res chain seq x y z
N PRO A 1 28.83 -22.69 -1.08
CA PRO A 1 27.85 -21.58 -1.17
C PRO A 1 27.70 -20.73 0.11
N LEU A 2 27.62 -21.31 1.32
CA LEU A 2 27.46 -20.54 2.59
C LEU A 2 28.60 -19.56 2.87
N LEU A 3 29.84 -19.90 2.48
CA LEU A 3 30.99 -18.99 2.61
C LEU A 3 30.87 -17.73 1.73
N GLY A 4 30.01 -17.72 0.70
CA GLY A 4 29.81 -16.58 -0.18
C GLY A 4 29.07 -15.39 0.44
N TYR A 5 28.39 -15.59 1.58
CA TYR A 5 27.77 -14.48 2.31
C TYR A 5 28.79 -13.63 3.08
N ILE A 6 29.91 -14.23 3.49
CA ILE A 6 31.01 -13.57 4.21
C ILE A 6 31.63 -12.44 3.39
N PRO A 7 32.10 -12.64 2.13
CA PRO A 7 32.67 -11.56 1.34
C PRO A 7 31.62 -10.48 1.02
N ALA A 8 30.35 -10.84 0.83
CA ALA A 8 29.30 -9.86 0.58
C ALA A 8 29.06 -8.92 1.79
N GLY A 9 29.09 -9.48 3.00
CA GLY A 9 28.99 -8.70 4.24
C GLY A 9 30.25 -7.88 4.53
N LEU A 10 31.44 -8.48 4.34
CA LEU A 10 32.71 -7.79 4.51
C LEU A 10 32.84 -6.59 3.56
N LEU A 11 32.40 -6.74 2.30
CA LEU A 11 32.43 -5.63 1.36
C LEU A 11 31.51 -4.49 1.80
N ALA A 12 30.29 -4.78 2.27
CA ALA A 12 29.40 -3.76 2.82
C ALA A 12 30.02 -3.02 4.01
N LEU A 13 30.65 -3.76 4.94
CA LEU A 13 31.38 -3.16 6.07
C LEU A 13 32.57 -2.32 5.61
N SER A 14 33.33 -2.81 4.63
CA SER A 14 34.49 -2.08 4.10
C SER A 14 34.10 -0.75 3.47
N ILE A 15 32.94 -0.66 2.81
CA ILE A 15 32.39 0.59 2.27
C ILE A 15 32.04 1.55 3.41
N LEU A 16 31.45 1.06 4.50
CA LEU A 16 31.14 1.90 5.67
C LEU A 16 32.41 2.45 6.32
N PHE A 17 33.43 1.61 6.51
CA PHE A 17 34.72 2.06 7.04
C PHE A 17 35.42 3.05 6.10
N LEU A 18 35.33 2.84 4.78
CA LEU A 18 35.88 3.76 3.79
C LEU A 18 35.17 5.13 3.85
N LEU A 19 33.84 5.15 3.96
CA LEU A 19 33.07 6.39 4.08
C LEU A 19 33.37 7.12 5.40
N ALA A 20 33.54 6.38 6.49
CA ALA A 20 33.96 6.93 7.77
C ALA A 20 35.37 7.54 7.67
N TRP A 21 36.31 6.87 7.00
CA TRP A 21 37.65 7.38 6.78
C TRP A 21 37.67 8.64 5.88
N LEU A 22 36.71 8.76 4.97
CA LEU A 22 36.55 9.93 4.08
C LEU A 22 35.72 11.07 4.69
N ASP A 23 35.30 10.97 5.97
CA ASP A 23 34.39 11.91 6.64
C ASP A 23 33.08 12.19 5.85
N ARG A 24 32.59 11.20 5.10
CA ARG A 24 31.34 11.30 4.30
C ARG A 24 30.25 10.37 4.80
N TRP A 25 29.99 10.40 6.10
CA TRP A 25 29.02 9.49 6.70
C TRP A 25 27.61 9.63 6.11
N ASP A 26 27.17 10.84 5.75
CA ASP A 26 25.83 11.10 5.18
C ASP A 26 25.51 10.30 3.90
N TRP A 27 26.54 9.82 3.19
CA TRP A 27 26.39 9.07 1.94
C TRP A 27 26.23 7.56 2.13
N TRP A 28 26.24 7.06 3.37
CA TRP A 28 26.18 5.63 3.64
C TRP A 28 24.93 4.92 3.08
N PRO A 29 23.70 5.50 3.11
CA PRO A 29 22.53 4.80 2.55
C PRO A 29 22.64 4.63 1.04
N TRP A 30 23.18 5.64 0.36
CA TRP A 30 23.39 5.62 -1.08
C TRP A 30 24.45 4.60 -1.48
N ALA A 31 25.56 4.54 -0.75
CA ALA A 31 26.61 3.57 -1.04
C ALA A 31 26.12 2.12 -0.83
N LEU A 32 25.39 1.85 0.25
CA LEU A 32 24.88 0.50 0.53
C LEU A 32 23.75 0.10 -0.42
N ILE A 33 22.86 1.02 -0.80
CA ILE A 33 21.79 0.69 -1.76
C ILE A 33 22.34 0.48 -3.18
N LEU A 34 23.33 1.28 -3.61
CA LEU A 34 24.01 1.07 -4.88
C LEU A 34 24.73 -0.28 -4.89
N LEU A 35 25.37 -0.65 -3.78
CA LEU A 35 25.96 -1.96 -3.63
C LEU A 35 24.91 -3.08 -3.70
N SER A 36 23.77 -2.91 -3.02
CA SER A 36 22.65 -3.83 -3.06
C SER A 36 22.11 -4.03 -4.48
N VAL A 37 21.94 -2.95 -5.24
CA VAL A 37 21.57 -3.00 -6.67
C VAL A 37 22.64 -3.71 -7.47
N GLY A 38 23.92 -3.42 -7.23
CA GLY A 38 25.06 -4.09 -7.86
C GLY A 38 25.04 -5.60 -7.63
N TYR A 39 24.81 -6.05 -6.39
CA TYR A 39 24.63 -7.47 -6.07
C TYR A 39 23.45 -8.09 -6.80
N TYR A 40 22.32 -7.38 -6.90
CA TYR A 40 21.16 -7.88 -7.62
C TYR A 40 21.44 -8.04 -9.11
N LEU A 41 22.03 -7.05 -9.77
CA LEU A 41 22.37 -7.10 -11.18
C LEU A 41 23.44 -8.17 -11.48
N ALA A 42 24.50 -8.24 -10.65
CA ALA A 42 25.52 -9.27 -10.76
C ALA A 42 24.92 -10.68 -10.62
N SER A 43 23.91 -10.84 -9.76
CA SER A 43 23.21 -12.11 -9.61
C SER A 43 22.46 -12.54 -10.87
N LEU A 44 21.92 -11.61 -11.65
CA LEU A 44 21.23 -11.89 -12.90
C LEU A 44 22.23 -12.32 -13.98
N ALA A 45 23.37 -11.64 -14.06
CA ALA A 45 24.46 -12.00 -14.96
C ALA A 45 25.04 -13.38 -14.63
N LEU A 46 25.35 -13.64 -13.35
CA LEU A 46 25.87 -14.95 -12.90
C LEU A 46 24.85 -16.07 -12.99
N GLY A 47 23.55 -15.76 -13.06
CA GLY A 47 22.49 -16.78 -13.16
C GLY A 47 22.63 -17.71 -14.35
N ARG A 48 23.34 -17.28 -15.41
CA ARG A 48 23.65 -18.10 -16.60
C ARG A 48 24.82 -19.06 -16.39
N VAL A 49 25.67 -18.80 -15.40
CA VAL A 49 26.93 -19.54 -15.18
C VAL A 49 26.85 -20.41 -13.92
N SER A 50 26.31 -19.87 -12.82
CA SER A 50 26.15 -20.63 -11.57
C SER A 50 24.91 -20.21 -10.79
N ALA A 51 24.00 -21.16 -10.62
CA ALA A 51 22.73 -20.94 -9.92
C ALA A 51 22.94 -20.65 -8.41
N GLU A 52 23.97 -21.24 -7.79
CA GLU A 52 24.26 -21.08 -6.36
C GLU A 52 24.76 -19.68 -6.02
N TRP A 53 25.78 -19.17 -6.72
CA TRP A 53 26.31 -17.83 -6.50
C TRP A 53 25.29 -16.74 -6.84
N SER A 54 24.52 -16.96 -7.91
CA SER A 54 23.37 -16.13 -8.23
C SER A 54 22.37 -16.09 -7.07
N ARG A 55 22.14 -17.19 -6.35
CA ARG A 55 21.26 -17.21 -5.16
C ARG A 55 21.85 -16.43 -4.00
N VAL A 56 23.14 -16.62 -3.70
CA VAL A 56 23.84 -15.91 -2.63
C VAL A 56 23.75 -14.39 -2.86
N LEU A 57 24.13 -13.92 -4.05
CA LEU A 57 24.10 -12.49 -4.38
C LEU A 57 22.70 -11.87 -4.31
N ARG A 58 21.65 -12.58 -4.73
CA ARG A 58 20.26 -12.09 -4.58
C ARG A 58 19.85 -11.93 -3.12
N PHE A 59 20.14 -12.92 -2.29
CA PHE A 59 19.81 -12.85 -0.87
C PHE A 59 20.60 -11.73 -0.19
N SER A 60 21.89 -11.59 -0.52
CA SER A 60 22.71 -10.49 -0.03
C SER A 60 22.19 -9.13 -0.51
N ALA A 61 21.75 -9.00 -1.77
CA ALA A 61 21.18 -7.77 -2.30
C ALA A 61 19.94 -7.35 -1.52
N VAL A 62 18.92 -8.22 -1.47
CA VAL A 62 17.64 -7.93 -0.82
C VAL A 62 17.81 -7.75 0.70
N GLY A 63 18.66 -8.57 1.33
CA GLY A 63 19.01 -8.43 2.75
C GLY A 63 19.70 -7.10 3.06
N LEU A 64 20.73 -6.73 2.28
CA LEU A 64 21.43 -5.46 2.44
C LEU A 64 20.51 -4.27 2.21
N GLY A 65 19.65 -4.30 1.18
CA GLY A 65 18.68 -3.24 0.92
C GLY A 65 17.69 -3.06 2.07
N THR A 66 17.25 -4.18 2.67
CA THR A 66 16.37 -4.17 3.85
C THR A 66 17.07 -3.57 5.07
N LEU A 67 18.30 -4.00 5.36
CA LEU A 67 19.10 -3.45 6.47
C LEU A 67 19.39 -1.96 6.27
N THR A 68 19.71 -1.55 5.04
CA THR A 68 19.94 -0.15 4.68
C THR A 68 18.67 0.68 4.92
N SER A 69 17.51 0.12 4.58
CA SER A 69 16.23 0.78 4.79
C SER A 69 15.88 0.96 6.27
N PHE A 70 16.10 -0.04 7.10
CA PHE A 70 15.89 0.11 8.55
C PHE A 70 16.92 1.05 9.17
N GLY A 71 18.17 0.99 8.73
CA GLY A 71 19.21 1.91 9.20
C GLY A 71 18.92 3.35 8.81
N SER A 72 18.27 3.61 7.67
CA SER A 72 17.96 4.98 7.24
C SER A 72 16.94 5.67 8.15
N LEU A 73 16.16 4.92 8.93
CA LEU A 73 15.30 5.49 9.97
C LEU A 73 16.11 6.19 11.07
N ALA A 74 17.33 5.71 11.36
CA ALA A 74 18.18 6.29 12.40
C ALA A 74 18.75 7.67 12.03
N GLN A 75 18.82 8.01 10.74
CA GLN A 75 19.20 9.34 10.27
C GLN A 75 18.06 10.37 10.35
N GLY A 76 16.84 9.91 10.61
CA GLY A 76 15.65 10.74 10.56
C GLY A 76 15.04 10.85 9.15
N PRO A 77 13.81 11.38 9.05
CA PRO A 77 13.09 11.49 7.79
C PRO A 77 13.70 12.58 6.91
N SER A 78 14.26 12.17 5.77
CA SER A 78 14.73 13.07 4.71
C SER A 78 14.37 12.53 3.34
N VAL A 79 14.20 13.42 2.37
CA VAL A 79 13.97 13.04 0.95
C VAL A 79 15.13 12.18 0.44
N ALA A 80 16.38 12.51 0.83
CA ALA A 80 17.55 11.75 0.43
C ALA A 80 17.56 10.33 1.01
N ALA A 81 17.03 10.12 2.22
CA ALA A 81 16.94 8.81 2.86
C ALA A 81 15.75 7.97 2.36
N SER A 82 14.67 8.60 1.89
CA SER A 82 13.48 7.87 1.41
C SER A 82 13.71 7.16 0.06
N ILE A 83 14.60 7.69 -0.79
CA ILE A 83 14.89 7.12 -2.11
C ILE A 83 15.59 5.75 -2.02
N PRO A 84 16.68 5.57 -1.23
CA PRO A 84 17.27 4.25 -0.98
C PRO A 84 16.25 3.20 -0.50
N VAL A 85 15.31 3.60 0.35
CA VAL A 85 14.23 2.72 0.83
C VAL A 85 13.30 2.30 -0.31
N ALA A 86 12.89 3.23 -1.18
CA ALA A 86 12.07 2.90 -2.34
C ALA A 86 12.79 1.96 -3.32
N VAL A 87 14.11 2.13 -3.50
CA VAL A 87 14.92 1.22 -4.30
C VAL A 87 14.96 -0.17 -3.66
N ALA A 88 15.12 -0.27 -2.34
CA ALA A 88 15.06 -1.55 -1.64
C ALA A 88 13.69 -2.23 -1.79
N ALA A 89 12.61 -1.46 -1.72
CA ALA A 89 11.26 -1.94 -2.00
C ALA A 89 11.14 -2.49 -3.42
N SER A 90 11.73 -1.79 -4.40
CA SER A 90 11.77 -2.23 -5.81
C SER A 90 12.54 -3.54 -5.99
N LEU A 91 13.65 -3.74 -5.27
CA LEU A 91 14.41 -5.00 -5.31
C LEU A 91 13.58 -6.17 -4.76
N TRP A 92 12.83 -5.95 -3.68
CA TRP A 92 11.86 -6.93 -3.19
C TRP A 92 10.73 -7.19 -4.20
N ALA A 93 10.22 -6.14 -4.86
CA ALA A 93 9.20 -6.28 -5.89
C ALA A 93 9.69 -7.15 -7.05
N LEU A 94 10.91 -6.89 -7.54
CA LEU A 94 11.55 -7.68 -8.59
C LEU A 94 11.69 -9.15 -8.17
N GLU A 95 12.14 -9.41 -6.94
CA GLU A 95 12.27 -10.79 -6.45
C GLU A 95 10.91 -11.47 -6.27
N ALA A 96 9.87 -10.73 -5.86
CA ALA A 96 8.50 -11.23 -5.77
C ALA A 96 7.96 -11.69 -7.13
N PHE A 97 8.11 -10.86 -8.17
CA PHE A 97 7.73 -11.22 -9.54
C PHE A 97 8.54 -12.40 -10.07
N ARG A 98 9.85 -12.41 -9.82
CA ARG A 98 10.76 -13.45 -10.32
C ARG A 98 10.47 -14.81 -9.70
N ARG A 99 10.18 -14.86 -8.39
CA ARG A 99 9.79 -16.11 -7.70
C ARG A 99 8.33 -16.47 -7.88
N ARG A 100 7.53 -15.62 -8.55
CA ARG A 100 6.07 -15.72 -8.64
C ARG A 100 5.43 -15.93 -7.26
N ASN A 101 6.02 -15.33 -6.22
CA ASN A 101 5.58 -15.50 -4.84
C ASN A 101 5.00 -14.19 -4.32
N VAL A 102 3.67 -14.16 -4.21
CA VAL A 102 2.92 -12.96 -3.81
C VAL A 102 3.18 -12.59 -2.34
N TRP A 103 3.60 -13.53 -1.50
CA TRP A 103 3.96 -13.21 -0.11
C TRP A 103 5.17 -12.28 0.00
N LEU A 104 6.07 -12.28 -0.99
CA LEU A 104 7.19 -11.31 -1.04
C LEU A 104 6.71 -9.88 -1.39
N GLY A 105 5.44 -9.72 -1.77
CA GLY A 105 4.78 -8.43 -1.89
C GLY A 105 4.59 -7.73 -0.54
N PHE A 106 4.58 -8.45 0.59
CA PHE A 106 4.46 -7.82 1.91
C PHE A 106 5.69 -6.97 2.30
N PRO A 107 6.93 -7.49 2.24
CA PRO A 107 8.13 -6.66 2.42
C PRO A 107 8.20 -5.49 1.44
N THR A 108 7.82 -5.74 0.18
CA THR A 108 7.74 -4.70 -0.87
C THR A 108 6.81 -3.57 -0.44
N ASN A 109 5.59 -3.91 -0.05
CA ASN A 109 4.57 -2.97 0.39
C ASN A 109 5.02 -2.20 1.64
N GLY A 110 5.55 -2.90 2.64
CA GLY A 110 6.05 -2.29 3.87
C GLY A 110 7.17 -1.28 3.64
N LEU A 111 8.14 -1.61 2.79
CA LEU A 111 9.24 -0.69 2.46
C LEU A 111 8.78 0.50 1.61
N TYR A 112 7.86 0.30 0.65
CA TYR A 112 7.27 1.43 -0.08
C TYR A 112 6.48 2.35 0.84
N LEU A 113 5.71 1.79 1.77
CA LEU A 113 4.98 2.58 2.76
C LEU A 113 5.94 3.35 3.67
N MET A 114 7.04 2.72 4.09
CA MET A 114 8.06 3.38 4.89
C MET A 114 8.72 4.53 4.13
N SER A 115 9.11 4.32 2.87
CA SER A 115 9.65 5.37 2.00
C SER A 115 8.66 6.53 1.85
N TYR A 116 7.38 6.21 1.61
CA TYR A 116 6.32 7.20 1.48
C TYR A 116 6.15 8.02 2.76
N PHE A 117 6.12 7.39 3.93
CA PHE A 117 6.00 8.07 5.21
C PHE A 117 7.23 8.92 5.54
N MET A 118 8.44 8.43 5.24
CA MET A 118 9.66 9.23 5.39
C MET A 118 9.62 10.47 4.49
N LEU A 119 9.12 10.33 3.26
CA LEU A 119 8.97 11.46 2.34
C LEU A 119 7.96 12.48 2.85
N LEU A 120 6.77 12.04 3.27
CA LEU A 120 5.76 12.94 3.84
C LEU A 120 6.27 13.64 5.11
N ALA A 121 6.97 12.91 5.99
CA ALA A 121 7.55 13.48 7.19
C ALA A 121 8.64 14.51 6.87
N SER A 122 9.46 14.26 5.83
CA SER A 122 10.48 15.20 5.38
C SER A 122 9.92 16.48 4.73
N LEU A 123 8.68 16.41 4.22
CA LEU A 123 7.95 17.55 3.68
C LEU A 123 7.07 18.25 4.72
N GLU A 124 7.22 17.88 6.00
CA GLU A 124 6.46 18.43 7.13
C GLU A 124 4.93 18.32 6.95
N VAL A 125 4.47 17.29 6.22
CA VAL A 125 3.04 17.05 6.05
C VAL A 125 2.48 16.53 7.37
N THR A 126 1.58 17.31 7.98
CA THR A 126 0.98 17.02 9.29
C THR A 126 -0.40 16.38 9.19
N GLN A 127 -1.08 16.47 8.04
CA GLN A 127 -2.42 15.92 7.89
C GLN A 127 -2.37 14.39 7.72
N ALA A 128 -2.98 13.68 8.67
CA ALA A 128 -3.05 12.20 8.66
C ALA A 128 -3.69 11.61 7.38
N GLN A 129 -4.54 12.38 6.70
CA GLN A 129 -5.18 11.97 5.44
C GLN A 129 -4.17 11.62 4.35
N PHE A 130 -3.08 12.37 4.24
CA PHE A 130 -2.08 12.08 3.20
C PHE A 130 -1.38 10.75 3.47
N TYR A 131 -1.05 10.47 4.74
CA TYR A 131 -0.50 9.17 5.13
C TYR A 131 -1.47 8.02 4.84
N SER A 132 -2.76 8.22 5.10
CA SER A 132 -3.75 7.17 4.90
C SER A 132 -4.02 6.85 3.43
N ILE A 133 -3.97 7.85 2.54
CA ILE A 133 -4.13 7.65 1.09
C ILE A 133 -3.05 6.71 0.56
N GLY A 134 -1.76 6.96 0.86
CA GLY A 134 -0.68 6.09 0.41
C GLY A 134 -0.77 4.67 0.98
N ALA A 135 -1.07 4.55 2.29
CA ALA A 135 -1.30 3.26 2.94
C ALA A 135 -2.44 2.48 2.30
N ALA A 136 -3.54 3.16 1.98
CA ALA A 136 -4.71 2.55 1.36
C ALA A 136 -4.44 2.11 -0.08
N LEU A 137 -3.78 2.94 -0.88
CA LEU A 137 -3.43 2.60 -2.26
C LEU A 137 -2.53 1.38 -2.33
N LEU A 138 -1.47 1.34 -1.53
CA LEU A 138 -0.59 0.18 -1.48
C LEU A 138 -1.28 -1.05 -0.88
N GLY A 139 -2.17 -0.86 0.10
CA GLY A 139 -3.02 -1.92 0.64
C GLY A 139 -3.99 -2.50 -0.39
N LEU A 140 -4.63 -1.66 -1.21
CA LEU A 140 -5.52 -2.07 -2.31
C LEU A 140 -4.75 -2.76 -3.43
N LEU A 141 -3.53 -2.30 -3.73
CA LEU A 141 -2.63 -2.98 -4.66
C LEU A 141 -2.29 -4.39 -4.14
N MET A 142 -1.97 -4.52 -2.85
CA MET A 142 -1.69 -5.82 -2.25
C MET A 142 -2.93 -6.72 -2.23
N HIS A 143 -4.11 -6.15 -1.95
CA HIS A 143 -5.39 -6.84 -2.07
C HIS A 143 -5.57 -7.41 -3.49
N TYR A 144 -5.37 -6.59 -4.52
CA TYR A 144 -5.46 -7.02 -5.92
C TYR A 144 -4.51 -8.18 -6.23
N LEU A 145 -3.25 -8.07 -5.82
CA LEU A 145 -2.24 -9.11 -6.06
C LEU A 145 -2.59 -10.42 -5.35
N LEU A 146 -3.09 -10.36 -4.11
CA LEU A 146 -3.49 -11.54 -3.34
C LEU A 146 -4.75 -12.21 -3.90
N THR A 147 -5.73 -11.43 -4.35
CA THR A 147 -6.93 -11.96 -5.02
C THR A 147 -6.53 -12.70 -6.30
N ARG A 148 -5.63 -12.11 -7.10
CA ARG A 148 -5.11 -12.75 -8.32
C ARG A 148 -4.26 -14.00 -8.03
N ALA A 149 -3.66 -14.08 -6.85
CA ALA A 149 -2.90 -15.24 -6.40
C ALA A 149 -3.76 -16.36 -5.81
N GLY A 150 -5.08 -16.18 -5.69
CA GLY A 150 -5.99 -17.13 -5.06
C GLY A 150 -5.88 -17.19 -3.52
N SER A 151 -5.32 -16.15 -2.89
CA SER A 151 -5.19 -16.07 -1.42
C SER A 151 -6.36 -15.28 -0.83
N ASP A 152 -7.52 -15.93 -0.71
CA ASP A 152 -8.76 -15.27 -0.27
C ASP A 152 -8.65 -14.63 1.12
N LYS A 153 -8.03 -15.32 2.07
CA LYS A 153 -7.86 -14.83 3.45
C LYS A 153 -6.95 -13.60 3.51
N GLY A 154 -5.83 -13.64 2.79
CA GLY A 154 -4.88 -12.52 2.74
C GLY A 154 -5.49 -11.31 2.04
N ALA A 155 -6.16 -11.53 0.91
CA ALA A 155 -6.89 -10.50 0.19
C ALA A 155 -7.96 -9.86 1.09
N PHE A 156 -8.75 -10.66 1.79
CA PHE A 156 -9.77 -10.15 2.71
C PHE A 156 -9.17 -9.22 3.78
N VAL A 157 -8.12 -9.67 4.48
CA VAL A 157 -7.49 -8.90 5.56
C VAL A 157 -6.86 -7.61 5.04
N THR A 158 -6.07 -7.68 3.96
CA THR A 158 -5.41 -6.49 3.38
C THR A 158 -6.42 -5.48 2.85
N GLY A 159 -7.49 -5.95 2.21
CA GLY A 159 -8.61 -5.13 1.78
C GLY A 159 -9.26 -4.41 2.97
N LEU A 160 -9.65 -5.15 4.00
CA LEU A 160 -10.28 -4.60 5.21
C LEU A 160 -9.39 -3.54 5.88
N VAL A 161 -8.10 -3.85 6.10
CA VAL A 161 -7.15 -2.93 6.74
C VAL A 161 -6.97 -1.66 5.90
N SER A 162 -6.81 -1.78 4.58
CA SER A 162 -6.64 -0.62 3.70
C SER A 162 -7.84 0.33 3.72
N GLN A 163 -9.05 -0.22 3.77
CA GLN A 163 -10.28 0.55 3.81
C GLN A 163 -10.51 1.20 5.17
N LEU A 164 -10.25 0.48 6.26
CA LEU A 164 -10.37 1.02 7.60
C LEU A 164 -9.36 2.14 7.83
N LEU A 165 -8.13 2.00 7.33
CA LEU A 165 -7.15 3.09 7.37
C LEU A 165 -7.63 4.30 6.56
N LEU A 166 -8.07 4.11 5.31
CA LEU A 166 -8.50 5.23 4.46
C LEU A 166 -9.73 5.94 5.01
N LEU A 167 -10.82 5.20 5.18
CA LEU A 167 -12.12 5.75 5.53
C LEU A 167 -12.15 6.11 7.02
N GLY A 168 -11.47 5.34 7.87
CA GLY A 168 -11.41 5.61 9.31
C GLY A 168 -10.63 6.87 9.63
N THR A 169 -9.49 7.11 8.97
CA THR A 169 -8.72 8.35 9.21
C THR A 169 -9.49 9.58 8.73
N THR A 170 -10.13 9.53 7.56
CA THR A 170 -10.99 10.62 7.08
C THR A 170 -12.20 10.82 8.00
N TYR A 171 -12.79 9.75 8.53
CA TYR A 171 -13.90 9.84 9.49
C TYR A 171 -13.46 10.51 10.81
N ILE A 172 -12.31 10.11 11.36
CA ILE A 172 -11.76 10.72 12.58
C ILE A 172 -11.45 12.20 12.34
N GLN A 173 -10.89 12.56 11.19
CA GLN A 173 -10.63 13.97 10.85
C GLN A 173 -11.92 14.78 10.70
N MET A 174 -12.95 14.20 10.09
CA MET A 174 -14.28 14.82 10.02
C MET A 174 -14.84 15.11 11.41
N LEU A 175 -14.71 14.17 12.36
CA LEU A 175 -15.14 14.38 13.75
C LEU A 175 -14.31 15.44 14.48
N ALA A 176 -13.00 15.48 14.25
CA ALA A 176 -12.08 16.36 14.97
C ALA A 176 -12.16 17.82 14.49
N THR A 177 -12.44 18.03 13.20
CA THR A 177 -12.43 19.37 12.58
C THR A 177 -13.83 19.93 12.33
N GLU A 178 -14.87 19.08 12.36
CA GLU A 178 -16.26 19.43 12.03
C GLU A 178 -16.44 20.05 10.63
N GLU A 179 -15.44 19.94 9.75
CA GLU A 179 -15.52 20.49 8.41
C GLU A 179 -16.26 19.54 7.44
N LEU A 180 -17.22 20.11 6.70
CA LEU A 180 -17.97 19.39 5.66
C LEU A 180 -17.06 18.89 4.51
N GLY A 181 -15.88 19.48 4.35
CA GLY A 181 -14.89 19.03 3.36
C GLY A 181 -14.46 17.58 3.58
N TYR A 182 -14.24 17.17 4.84
CA TYR A 182 -13.88 15.79 5.17
C TYR A 182 -15.05 14.81 4.98
N PHE A 183 -16.28 15.27 5.15
CA PHE A 183 -17.45 14.46 4.77
C PHE A 183 -17.50 14.22 3.25
N ALA A 184 -17.32 15.26 2.45
CA ALA A 184 -17.26 15.12 1.00
C ALA A 184 -16.10 14.18 0.59
N ALA A 185 -14.93 14.31 1.21
CA ALA A 185 -13.80 13.41 0.98
C ALA A 185 -14.15 11.95 1.35
N LEU A 186 -14.72 11.71 2.53
CA LEU A 186 -15.16 10.38 2.97
C LEU A 186 -16.20 9.79 2.02
N PHE A 187 -17.13 10.61 1.54
CA PHE A 187 -18.14 10.23 0.57
C PHE A 187 -17.52 9.77 -0.76
N PHE A 188 -16.65 10.58 -1.36
CA PHE A 188 -16.01 10.24 -2.62
C PHE A 188 -15.04 9.06 -2.49
N GLN A 189 -14.31 8.97 -1.38
CA GLN A 189 -13.45 7.83 -1.07
C GLN A 189 -14.27 6.54 -0.93
N ALA A 190 -15.37 6.58 -0.18
CA ALA A 190 -16.26 5.43 -0.03
C ALA A 190 -16.86 5.00 -1.37
N LEU A 191 -17.27 5.96 -2.22
CA LEU A 191 -17.79 5.66 -3.56
C LEU A 191 -16.73 5.02 -4.45
N ALA A 192 -15.51 5.57 -4.51
CA ALA A 192 -14.42 5.02 -5.30
C ALA A 192 -14.08 3.58 -4.88
N VAL A 193 -14.00 3.35 -3.57
CA VAL A 193 -13.72 2.03 -3.00
C VAL A 193 -14.88 1.05 -3.24
N LEU A 194 -16.13 1.50 -3.17
CA LEU A 194 -17.32 0.70 -3.48
C LEU A 194 -17.33 0.26 -4.94
N VAL A 195 -17.04 1.17 -5.88
CA VAL A 195 -16.92 0.86 -7.32
C VAL A 195 -15.82 -0.18 -7.52
N TYR A 196 -14.65 0.01 -6.92
CA TYR A 196 -13.56 -0.95 -6.98
C TYR A 196 -13.96 -2.33 -6.42
N GLY A 197 -14.63 -2.36 -5.27
CA GLY A 197 -15.13 -3.60 -4.65
C GLY A 197 -16.16 -4.33 -5.51
N LEU A 198 -17.02 -3.59 -6.21
CA LEU A 198 -18.01 -4.14 -7.13
C LEU A 198 -17.35 -4.76 -8.37
N VAL A 199 -16.35 -4.09 -8.94
CA VAL A 199 -15.57 -4.60 -10.10
C VAL A 199 -14.80 -5.88 -9.73
N LEU A 200 -14.15 -5.93 -8.57
CA LEU A 200 -13.43 -7.13 -8.10
C LEU A 200 -14.36 -8.19 -7.49
N ARG A 201 -15.66 -7.95 -7.41
CA ARG A 201 -16.66 -8.84 -6.79
C ARG A 201 -16.31 -9.25 -5.35
N SER A 202 -15.66 -8.36 -4.61
CA SER A 202 -15.17 -8.63 -3.24
C SER A 202 -16.21 -8.21 -2.20
N ARG A 203 -16.59 -9.12 -1.30
CA ARG A 203 -17.60 -8.86 -0.26
C ARG A 203 -17.14 -7.84 0.79
N SER A 204 -15.87 -7.91 1.21
CA SER A 204 -15.33 -6.96 2.19
C SER A 204 -15.30 -5.54 1.62
N LEU A 205 -14.95 -5.43 0.34
CA LEU A 205 -14.76 -4.13 -0.29
C LEU A 205 -16.08 -3.36 -0.51
N VAL A 206 -17.22 -4.04 -0.43
CA VAL A 206 -18.55 -3.44 -0.55
C VAL A 206 -19.15 -3.10 0.82
N GLY A 207 -18.98 -3.96 1.82
CA GLY A 207 -19.61 -3.77 3.14
C GLY A 207 -19.04 -2.58 3.92
N VAL A 208 -17.71 -2.44 3.96
CA VAL A 208 -17.05 -1.42 4.78
C VAL A 208 -17.35 0.01 4.31
N PRO A 209 -17.28 0.34 3.00
CA PRO A 209 -17.63 1.68 2.54
C PRO A 209 -19.09 2.05 2.83
N ILE A 210 -20.03 1.10 2.67
CA ILE A 210 -21.45 1.33 2.98
C ILE A 210 -21.61 1.64 4.48
N ALA A 211 -21.02 0.82 5.35
CA ALA A 211 -21.11 1.03 6.79
C ALA A 211 -20.53 2.39 7.20
N MET A 212 -19.35 2.76 6.67
CA MET A 212 -18.71 4.05 6.97
C MET A 212 -19.51 5.24 6.44
N LEU A 213 -20.18 5.10 5.29
CA LEU A 213 -21.02 6.16 4.73
C LEU A 213 -22.30 6.35 5.53
N VAL A 214 -22.97 5.27 5.93
CA VAL A 214 -24.14 5.34 6.84
C VAL A 214 -23.76 6.00 8.15
N LEU A 215 -22.61 5.62 8.70
CA LEU A 215 -22.08 6.18 9.93
C LEU A 215 -21.78 7.69 9.76
N GLY A 216 -21.08 8.07 8.70
CA GLY A 216 -20.79 9.48 8.40
C GLY A 216 -22.04 10.34 8.22
N VAL A 217 -23.03 9.87 7.46
CA VAL A 217 -24.32 10.56 7.29
C VAL A 217 -25.04 10.69 8.62
N THR A 218 -25.10 9.63 9.43
CA THR A 218 -25.79 9.65 10.73
C THR A 218 -25.14 10.65 11.68
N THR A 219 -23.80 10.63 11.78
CA THR A 219 -23.04 11.57 12.63
C THR A 219 -23.34 13.02 12.25
N ILE A 220 -23.35 13.33 10.96
CA ILE A 220 -23.62 14.70 10.49
C ILE A 220 -25.06 15.11 10.74
N VAL A 221 -26.03 14.23 10.49
CA VAL A 221 -27.44 14.52 10.79
C VAL A 221 -27.61 14.83 12.28
N LEU A 222 -26.95 14.08 13.16
CA LEU A 222 -26.99 14.32 14.61
C LEU A 222 -26.30 15.63 15.02
N PHE A 223 -25.19 16.01 14.38
CA PHE A 223 -24.48 17.26 14.64
C PHE A 223 -25.24 18.50 14.10
N ILE A 224 -25.85 18.35 12.91
CA ILE A 224 -26.54 19.41 12.15
C ILE A 224 -28.02 19.58 12.57
N LEU A 225 -28.58 18.72 13.42
CA LEU A 225 -29.83 19.01 14.14
C LEU A 225 -29.77 20.32 14.98
N ARG A 226 -28.63 21.02 15.01
CA ARG A 226 -28.43 22.38 15.51
C ARG A 226 -28.48 23.51 14.44
N GLY A 227 -28.53 23.24 13.13
CA GLY A 227 -28.50 24.26 12.05
C GLY A 227 -29.24 23.85 10.76
N LEU A 228 -30.33 24.56 10.44
CA LEU A 228 -31.41 24.10 9.54
C LEU A 228 -31.11 24.10 8.03
N SER A 229 -30.13 24.87 7.54
CA SER A 229 -29.95 25.11 6.10
C SER A 229 -29.20 23.99 5.34
N THR A 230 -28.38 23.20 6.03
CA THR A 230 -27.52 22.16 5.41
C THR A 230 -28.24 20.80 5.30
N VAL A 231 -29.35 20.64 6.04
CA VAL A 231 -30.19 19.44 6.10
C VAL A 231 -30.79 19.08 4.74
N ILE A 232 -31.19 20.08 3.95
CA ILE A 232 -31.83 19.88 2.65
C ILE A 232 -30.82 19.34 1.62
N LEU A 233 -29.59 19.89 1.62
CA LEU A 233 -28.54 19.48 0.68
C LEU A 233 -28.09 18.02 0.92
N ILE A 234 -27.96 17.64 2.20
CA ILE A 234 -27.47 16.31 2.59
C ILE A 234 -28.60 15.27 2.52
N GLY A 235 -29.85 15.63 2.82
CA GLY A 235 -31.01 14.74 2.63
C GLY A 235 -31.19 14.32 1.18
N CYS A 236 -31.04 15.25 0.24
CA CYS A 236 -31.05 14.92 -1.20
C CYS A 236 -29.88 14.00 -1.59
N THR A 237 -28.68 14.23 -1.03
CA THR A 237 -27.50 13.39 -1.31
C THR A 237 -27.65 11.97 -0.75
N GLY A 238 -28.22 11.83 0.45
CA GLY A 238 -28.49 10.54 1.09
C GLY A 238 -29.54 9.71 0.35
N ILE A 239 -30.61 10.35 -0.13
CA ILE A 239 -31.65 9.68 -0.94
C ILE A 239 -31.08 9.20 -2.28
N VAL A 240 -30.29 10.04 -2.95
CA VAL A 240 -29.60 9.67 -4.18
C VAL A 240 -28.68 8.47 -3.94
N MET A 241 -28.01 8.41 -2.80
CA MET A 241 -27.15 7.27 -2.44
C MET A 241 -27.90 5.99 -2.16
N ILE A 242 -29.05 6.04 -1.48
CA ILE A 242 -29.88 4.85 -1.30
C ILE A 242 -30.30 4.34 -2.68
N ILE A 243 -30.73 5.22 -3.57
CA ILE A 243 -31.11 4.85 -4.94
C ILE A 243 -29.94 4.20 -5.68
N VAL A 244 -28.74 4.80 -5.64
CA VAL A 244 -27.55 4.26 -6.31
C VAL A 244 -27.10 2.93 -5.70
N ALA A 245 -27.11 2.80 -4.36
CA ALA A 245 -26.75 1.57 -3.67
C ALA A 245 -27.75 0.44 -3.97
N THR A 246 -29.06 0.74 -3.97
CA THR A 246 -30.09 -0.23 -4.38
C THR A 246 -29.92 -0.61 -5.85
N LEU A 247 -29.65 0.34 -6.74
CA LEU A 247 -29.38 0.06 -8.16
C LEU A 247 -28.16 -0.85 -8.32
N ALA A 248 -27.09 -0.60 -7.57
CA ALA A 248 -25.87 -1.39 -7.61
C ALA A 248 -26.08 -2.84 -7.13
N VAL A 249 -26.90 -3.04 -6.09
CA VAL A 249 -27.29 -4.37 -5.61
C VAL A 249 -28.15 -5.09 -6.65
N VAL A 250 -29.13 -4.40 -7.25
CA VAL A 250 -29.98 -4.98 -8.30
C VAL A 250 -29.15 -5.31 -9.55
N LEU A 251 -28.19 -4.48 -9.95
CA LEU A 251 -27.28 -4.79 -11.05
C LEU A 251 -26.42 -6.01 -10.75
N ARG A 252 -25.96 -6.18 -9.51
CA ARG A 252 -25.19 -7.36 -9.08
C ARG A 252 -26.02 -8.63 -9.19
N GLU A 253 -27.29 -8.61 -8.80
CA GLU A 253 -28.20 -9.75 -8.96
C GLU A 253 -28.46 -10.05 -10.43
N ARG A 254 -28.69 -9.02 -11.26
CA ARG A 254 -28.87 -9.21 -12.72
C ARG A 254 -27.63 -9.76 -13.40
N LEU A 255 -26.43 -9.29 -13.05
CA LEU A 255 -25.17 -9.82 -13.60
C LEU A 255 -24.91 -11.26 -13.12
N ALA A 256 -25.27 -11.60 -11.89
CA ALA A 256 -25.21 -12.97 -11.40
C ALA A 256 -26.18 -13.89 -12.17
N GLN A 257 -27.41 -13.44 -12.40
CA GLN A 257 -28.40 -14.19 -13.18
C GLN A 257 -28.02 -14.32 -14.67
N VAL A 258 -27.39 -13.30 -15.26
CA VAL A 258 -26.86 -13.36 -16.64
C VAL A 258 -25.68 -14.35 -16.72
N GLY A 259 -24.81 -14.39 -15.71
CA GLY A 259 -23.75 -15.38 -15.60
C GLY A 259 -24.27 -16.82 -15.46
N GLU A 260 -25.37 -17.03 -14.73
CA GLU A 260 -26.05 -18.33 -14.63
C GLU A 260 -26.79 -18.72 -15.91
N ARG A 261 -27.31 -17.76 -16.68
CA ARG A 261 -27.92 -18.03 -18.00
C ARG A 261 -26.87 -18.34 -19.08
N LEU A 262 -25.66 -17.78 -18.95
CA LEU A 262 -24.55 -18.04 -19.85
C LEU A 262 -23.77 -19.32 -19.49
N SER A 263 -23.87 -19.85 -18.26
CA SER A 263 -23.26 -21.14 -17.89
C SER A 263 -23.97 -22.35 -18.53
N GLY A 264 -25.14 -22.14 -19.13
CA GLY A 264 -25.80 -23.09 -20.04
C GLY A 264 -25.15 -23.19 -21.42
N TRP A 265 -24.18 -22.35 -21.74
CA TRP A 265 -23.35 -22.45 -22.95
C TRP A 265 -21.92 -22.73 -22.54
N ARG A 266 -21.54 -24.01 -22.50
CA ARG A 266 -20.16 -24.45 -22.30
C ARG A 266 -19.31 -24.12 -23.52
N ALA A 267 -18.17 -23.47 -23.29
CA ALA A 267 -16.87 -23.80 -23.86
C ALA A 267 -15.79 -23.35 -22.88
#